data_AF-A0A1R4A7E2-F1
#
_entry.id   AF-A0A1R4A7E2-F1
#
_cell.length_a   1.000
_cell.length_b   1.000
_cell.length_c   1.000
_cell.angle_alpha   90.00
_cell.angle_beta   90.00
_cell.angle_gamma   90.00
#
_symmetry.space_group_name_H-M   'P 1'
#
loop_
_entity.id
_entity.type
_entity.pdbx_description
1 polymer ?
#
loop_
_entity_poly.entity_id
_entity_poly.type
_entity_poly.pdbx_seq_one_letter_code
_entity_poly.pdbx_strand_id
1 'polypeptide(L)'
;MKKGVEISFQLNDSDQNQEIVKALGNLTGNHFLNNYVEKWSIFHITLGDHVFFKVLYSGEKIGKLHPAIEKEIKEYFDDLSKNSQEDLMKEYKRAKEKGGFKEVEIKELKEEYDLWQDRLWDYI
;
A
#
# COMPACT_ATOMS: atom_id res chain seq x y z
N MET A 1 -17.14 -9.96 3.96
CA MET A 1 -16.09 -8.95 3.70
C MET A 1 -15.25 -9.43 2.53
N LYS A 2 -15.26 -8.71 1.39
CA LYS A 2 -14.36 -9.03 0.27
C LYS A 2 -12.95 -8.62 0.68
N LYS A 3 -12.09 -9.59 0.99
CA LYS A 3 -10.67 -9.36 1.29
C LYS A 3 -9.93 -9.08 -0.02
N GLY A 4 -9.15 -8.00 -0.07
CA GLY A 4 -8.32 -7.63 -1.22
C GLY A 4 -6.87 -8.09 -1.09
N VAL A 5 -5.93 -7.34 -1.66
CA VAL A 5 -4.48 -7.59 -1.48
C VAL A 5 -3.99 -6.82 -0.26
N GLU A 6 -3.31 -7.53 0.63
CA GLU A 6 -2.56 -6.96 1.75
C GLU A 6 -1.06 -7.15 1.52
N ILE A 7 -0.31 -6.06 1.64
CA ILE A 7 1.16 -6.08 1.62
C ILE A 7 1.64 -5.49 2.94
N SER A 8 2.40 -6.28 3.70
CA SER A 8 2.96 -5.91 4.99
C SER A 8 4.48 -5.90 4.91
N PHE A 9 5.12 -4.89 5.47
CA PHE A 9 6.57 -4.79 5.49
C PHE A 9 7.06 -4.01 6.70
N GLN A 10 8.24 -4.38 7.17
CA GLN A 10 8.88 -3.77 8.32
C GLN A 10 10.01 -2.88 7.82
N LEU A 11 9.91 -1.60 8.13
CA LEU A 11 10.96 -0.60 7.90
C LEU A 11 11.22 0.11 9.22
N ASN A 12 12.42 0.66 9.38
CA ASN A 12 12.72 1.52 10.53
C ASN A 12 11.75 2.71 10.52
N ASP A 13 11.34 3.19 11.68
CA ASP A 13 10.50 4.38 11.76
C ASP A 13 11.33 5.63 11.41
N SER A 14 11.18 6.12 10.18
CA SER A 14 11.78 7.36 9.70
C SER A 14 10.87 8.01 8.67
N ASP A 15 10.85 9.35 8.64
CA ASP A 15 10.09 10.12 7.66
C ASP A 15 10.40 9.68 6.22
N GLN A 16 11.67 9.37 5.96
CA GLN A 16 12.15 8.85 4.68
C GLN A 16 11.48 7.52 4.30
N ASN A 17 11.34 6.60 5.27
CA ASN A 17 10.70 5.32 5.02
C ASN A 17 9.20 5.49 4.81
N GLN A 18 8.55 6.42 5.53
CA GLN A 18 7.16 6.77 5.31
C GLN A 18 6.95 7.32 3.88
N GLU A 19 7.82 8.19 3.38
CA GLU A 19 7.75 8.68 2.00
C GLU A 19 7.89 7.55 0.96
N ILE A 20 8.80 6.60 1.20
CA ILE A 20 8.98 5.41 0.33
C ILE A 20 7.70 4.57 0.32
N VAL A 21 7.14 4.26 1.49
CA VAL A 21 5.89 3.49 1.63
C VAL A 21 4.76 4.20 0.87
N LYS A 22 4.66 5.53 1.05
CA LYS A 22 3.66 6.37 0.39
C LYS A 22 3.81 6.31 -1.13
N ALA A 23 5.04 6.43 -1.64
CA ALA A 23 5.32 6.35 -3.07
C ALA A 23 4.97 4.97 -3.63
N LEU A 24 5.43 3.88 -3.00
CA LEU A 24 5.13 2.51 -3.41
C LEU A 24 3.64 2.22 -3.45
N GLY A 25 2.93 2.58 -2.38
CA GLY A 25 1.50 2.34 -2.24
C GLY A 25 0.68 3.09 -3.29
N ASN A 26 0.99 4.37 -3.49
CA ASN A 26 0.28 5.19 -4.46
C ASN A 26 0.64 4.84 -5.92
N LEU A 27 1.91 4.57 -6.24
CA LEU A 27 2.29 4.15 -7.59
C LEU A 27 1.59 2.85 -7.99
N THR A 28 1.61 1.85 -7.11
CA THR A 28 0.92 0.57 -7.34
C THR A 28 -0.59 0.75 -7.43
N GLY A 29 -1.18 1.52 -6.51
CA GLY A 29 -2.62 1.78 -6.53
C GLY A 29 -3.08 2.48 -7.81
N ASN A 30 -2.30 3.44 -8.30
CA ASN A 30 -2.58 4.14 -9.55
C ASN A 30 -2.30 3.29 -10.80
N HIS A 31 -1.29 2.43 -10.78
CA HIS A 31 -0.99 1.53 -11.91
C HIS A 31 -2.17 0.61 -12.22
N PHE A 32 -2.80 0.06 -11.18
CA PHE A 32 -3.95 -0.83 -11.32
C PHE A 32 -5.30 -0.14 -11.19
N LEU A 33 -5.31 1.20 -11.07
CA LEU A 33 -6.53 1.99 -11.01
C LEU A 33 -7.31 1.79 -12.31
N ASN A 34 -8.63 1.59 -12.18
CA ASN A 34 -9.57 1.28 -13.27
C ASN A 34 -9.50 -0.15 -13.85
N ASN A 35 -8.43 -0.91 -13.58
CA ASN A 35 -8.34 -2.31 -14.02
C ASN A 35 -8.86 -3.26 -12.94
N TYR A 36 -8.25 -3.16 -11.75
CA TYR A 36 -8.49 -4.09 -10.65
C TYR A 36 -8.67 -3.37 -9.31
N VAL A 37 -7.92 -2.29 -9.09
CA VAL A 37 -7.94 -1.52 -7.84
C VAL A 37 -8.93 -0.37 -7.97
N GLU A 38 -9.85 -0.30 -7.01
CA GLU A 38 -10.82 0.80 -6.86
C GLU A 38 -10.41 1.75 -5.73
N LYS A 39 -9.87 1.18 -4.65
CA LYS A 39 -9.40 1.93 -3.49
C LYS A 39 -8.21 1.23 -2.84
N TRP A 40 -7.36 2.02 -2.20
CA TRP A 40 -6.29 1.54 -1.35
C TRP A 40 -6.14 2.41 -0.11
N SER A 41 -5.43 1.90 0.88
CA SER A 41 -5.03 2.64 2.08
C SER A 41 -3.63 2.22 2.49
N ILE A 42 -2.91 3.18 3.06
CA ILE A 42 -1.54 3.01 3.54
C ILE A 42 -1.57 3.28 5.04
N PHE A 43 -1.02 2.36 5.82
CA PHE A 43 -1.05 2.41 7.28
C PHE A 43 0.37 2.38 7.82
N HIS A 44 0.63 3.25 8.79
CA HIS A 44 1.79 3.22 9.67
C HIS A 44 1.32 2.73 11.03
N ILE A 45 1.76 1.53 11.43
CA ILE A 45 1.21 0.83 12.59
C ILE A 45 2.30 0.68 13.64
N THR A 46 2.00 1.16 14.84
CA THR A 46 2.84 0.98 16.03
C THR A 46 2.18 -0.03 16.96
N LEU A 47 2.90 -1.13 17.25
CA LEU A 47 2.50 -2.15 18.21
C LEU A 47 3.61 -2.35 19.26
N GLY A 48 3.38 -1.85 20.47
CA GLY A 48 4.42 -1.83 21.50
C GLY A 48 5.67 -1.11 20.98
N ASP A 49 6.81 -1.81 20.94
CA ASP A 49 8.08 -1.28 20.44
C ASP A 49 8.31 -1.53 18.94
N HIS A 50 7.35 -2.14 18.25
CA HIS A 50 7.46 -2.48 16.83
C HIS A 50 6.68 -1.52 15.96
N VAL A 51 7.33 -1.09 14.87
CA VAL A 51 6.73 -0.29 13.81
C VAL A 51 6.73 -1.09 12.52
N PHE A 52 5.62 -1.10 11.82
CA PHE A 52 5.50 -1.69 10.49
C PHE A 52 4.49 -0.94 9.64
N PHE A 53 4.56 -1.16 8.33
CA PHE A 53 3.67 -0.56 7.37
C PHE A 53 2.79 -1.62 6.74
N LYS A 54 1.55 -1.24 6.44
CA LYS A 54 0.63 -2.05 5.66
C LYS A 54 0.04 -1.24 4.53
N VAL A 55 0.00 -1.82 3.34
CA VAL A 55 -0.74 -1.29 2.20
C VAL A 55 -1.82 -2.28 1.83
N LEU A 56 -3.06 -1.79 1.80
CA LEU A 56 -4.23 -2.57 1.46
C LEU A 56 -4.80 -2.07 0.13
N TYR A 57 -5.00 -2.98 -0.83
CA TYR A 57 -5.66 -2.71 -2.10
C TYR A 57 -6.97 -3.47 -2.20
N SER A 58 -8.03 -2.78 -2.61
CA SER A 58 -9.37 -3.33 -2.75
C SER A 58 -9.94 -3.05 -4.14
N GLY A 59 -10.76 -3.98 -4.61
CA GLY A 59 -11.58 -3.83 -5.80
C GLY A 59 -12.40 -5.10 -6.03
N GLU A 60 -13.43 -5.03 -6.86
CA GLU A 60 -14.39 -6.12 -7.03
C GLU A 60 -13.77 -7.43 -7.50
N LYS A 61 -12.68 -7.34 -8.27
CA LYS A 61 -11.94 -8.45 -8.89
C LYS A 61 -10.68 -8.83 -8.10
N ILE A 62 -10.44 -8.21 -6.95
CA ILE A 62 -9.28 -8.51 -6.10
C ILE A 62 -9.75 -9.40 -4.95
N GLY A 63 -9.13 -10.57 -4.80
CA GLY A 63 -9.36 -11.46 -3.67
C GLY A 63 -9.15 -12.94 -4.00
N LYS A 64 -9.52 -13.83 -3.07
CA LYS A 64 -9.24 -15.29 -3.15
C LYS A 64 -9.74 -15.98 -4.42
N LEU A 65 -10.73 -15.41 -5.11
CA LEU A 65 -11.27 -15.96 -6.36
C LEU A 65 -10.42 -15.59 -7.59
N HIS A 66 -9.47 -14.66 -7.46
CA HIS A 66 -8.60 -14.19 -8.53
C HIS A 66 -7.13 -14.14 -8.08
N PRO A 67 -6.51 -15.30 -7.77
CA PRO A 67 -5.14 -15.35 -7.26
C PRO A 67 -4.10 -14.80 -8.24
N ALA A 68 -4.37 -14.82 -9.55
CA ALA A 68 -3.50 -14.23 -10.56
C ALA A 68 -3.38 -12.71 -10.41
N ILE A 69 -4.50 -12.02 -10.13
CA ILE A 69 -4.53 -10.56 -9.94
C ILE A 69 -3.82 -10.18 -8.64
N GLU A 70 -4.03 -10.96 -7.57
CA GLU A 70 -3.30 -10.76 -6.31
C GLU A 70 -1.79 -10.88 -6.51
N LYS A 71 -1.36 -11.90 -7.28
CA LYS A 71 0.04 -12.12 -7.62
C LYS A 71 0.60 -10.96 -8.43
N GLU A 72 -0.11 -10.49 -9.45
CA GLU A 72 0.30 -9.38 -10.32
C GLU A 72 0.52 -8.08 -9.52
N ILE A 73 -0.40 -7.75 -8.60
CA ILE A 73 -0.27 -6.58 -7.74
C ILE A 73 0.96 -6.69 -6.84
N LYS A 74 1.19 -7.88 -6.24
CA LYS A 74 2.35 -8.13 -5.38
C LYS A 74 3.66 -8.08 -6.15
N GLU A 75 3.73 -8.66 -7.34
CA GLU A 75 4.91 -8.64 -8.19
C GLU A 75 5.27 -7.21 -8.63
N TYR A 76 4.29 -6.43 -9.07
CA TYR A 76 4.52 -5.03 -9.42
C TYR A 76 5.02 -4.19 -8.24
N PHE A 77 4.41 -4.39 -7.05
CA PHE A 77 4.86 -3.73 -5.83
C PHE A 77 6.30 -4.12 -5.46
N ASP A 78 6.62 -5.41 -5.52
CA ASP A 78 7.96 -5.94 -5.24
C ASP A 78 8.99 -5.39 -6.22
N ASP A 79 8.67 -5.32 -7.51
CA ASP A 79 9.54 -4.76 -8.53
C ASP A 79 9.79 -3.26 -8.33
N LEU A 80 8.77 -2.48 -7.96
CA LEU A 80 8.95 -1.08 -7.58
C LEU A 80 9.84 -0.93 -6.34
N SER A 81 9.74 -1.85 -5.37
CA SER A 81 10.52 -1.80 -4.13
C SER A 81 12.02 -2.05 -4.35
N LYS A 82 12.39 -2.68 -5.48
CA LYS A 82 13.80 -2.91 -5.86
C LYS A 82 14.44 -1.67 -6.47
N ASN A 83 13.67 -0.67 -6.86
CA ASN A 83 14.21 0.57 -7.39
C ASN A 83 15.00 1.32 -6.32
N SER A 84 15.98 2.12 -6.76
CA SER A 84 16.61 3.07 -5.87
C SER A 84 15.56 4.06 -5.36
N GLN A 85 15.71 4.52 -4.12
CA GLN A 85 14.80 5.52 -3.56
C GLN A 85 14.71 6.77 -4.45
N GLU A 86 15.83 7.22 -5.00
CA GLU A 86 15.85 8.40 -5.87
C GLU A 86 14.99 8.19 -7.12
N ASP A 87 15.09 7.02 -7.75
CA ASP A 87 14.32 6.69 -8.95
C ASP A 87 12.83 6.52 -8.64
N LEU A 88 12.50 5.84 -7.54
CA LEU A 88 11.14 5.70 -7.06
C LEU A 88 10.48 7.07 -6.82
N MET A 89 11.18 7.98 -6.15
CA MET A 89 10.65 9.31 -5.84
C MET A 89 10.54 10.19 -7.09
N LYS A 90 11.45 10.05 -8.06
CA LYS A 90 11.32 10.70 -9.38
C LYS A 90 10.09 10.20 -10.12
N GLU A 91 9.87 8.88 -10.14
CA GLU A 91 8.69 8.29 -10.77
C GLU A 91 7.40 8.74 -10.09
N TYR A 92 7.38 8.75 -8.75
CA TYR A 92 6.25 9.24 -7.97
C TYR A 92 5.90 10.70 -8.29
N LYS A 93 6.90 11.60 -8.32
CA LYS A 93 6.69 13.01 -8.68
C LYS A 93 6.15 13.16 -10.10
N ARG A 94 6.74 12.45 -11.08
CA ARG A 94 6.27 12.45 -12.48
C ARG A 94 4.84 11.91 -12.60
N ALA A 95 4.48 10.90 -11.82
CA ALA A 95 3.13 10.34 -11.82
C ALA A 95 2.11 11.34 -11.26
N LYS A 96 2.46 12.07 -10.19
CA LYS A 96 1.61 13.12 -9.60
C LYS A 96 1.32 14.27 -10.57
N GLU A 97 2.26 14.60 -11.45
CA GLU A 97 2.09 15.64 -12.46
C GLU A 97 1.16 15.22 -13.61
N LYS A 98 0.92 13.92 -13.78
CA LYS A 98 -0.04 13.41 -14.76
C LYS A 98 -1.47 13.53 -14.24
N GLY A 99 -2.37 14.04 -15.07
CA GLY A 99 -3.79 14.11 -14.73
C GLY A 99 -4.37 12.72 -14.43
N GLY A 100 -5.20 12.63 -13.38
CA GLY A 100 -5.86 11.38 -12.97
C GLY A 100 -5.13 10.60 -11.88
N PHE A 101 -3.97 11.07 -11.41
CA PHE A 101 -3.30 10.48 -10.25
C PHE A 101 -4.10 10.73 -8.96
N LYS A 102 -4.42 9.65 -8.25
CA LYS A 102 -5.04 9.71 -6.92
C LYS A 102 -3.97 9.51 -5.86
N GLU A 103 -3.82 10.46 -4.95
CA GLU A 103 -2.90 10.35 -3.83
C GLU A 103 -3.67 9.98 -2.55
N VAL A 104 -3.14 9.01 -1.80
CA VAL A 104 -3.64 8.60 -0.50
C VAL A 104 -2.53 8.83 0.53
N GLU A 105 -2.91 9.48 1.63
CA GLU A 105 -2.03 9.74 2.76
C GLU A 105 -1.88 8.51 3.66
N ILE A 106 -0.78 8.48 4.41
CA ILE A 106 -0.54 7.45 5.43
C ILE A 106 -1.47 7.70 6.61
N LYS A 107 -2.17 6.65 7.05
CA LYS A 107 -2.97 6.63 8.27
C LYS A 107 -2.13 6.05 9.41
N GLU A 108 -1.96 6.79 10.49
CA GLU A 108 -1.29 6.29 11.69
C GLU A 108 -2.26 5.50 12.57
N LEU A 109 -1.83 4.33 13.02
CA LEU A 109 -2.58 3.49 13.95
C LEU A 109 -1.66 3.06 15.09
N LYS A 110 -2.04 3.42 16.32
CA LYS A 110 -1.39 2.94 17.54
C LYS A 110 -2.31 1.90 18.18
N GLU A 111 -1.87 0.65 18.23
CA GLU A 111 -2.65 -0.42 18.86
C GLU A 111 -1.93 -0.95 20.10
N GLU A 112 -2.63 -0.92 21.23
CA GLU A 112 -2.29 -1.68 22.42
C GLU A 112 -3.06 -3.00 22.34
N TYR A 113 -2.47 -4.05 21.75
CA TYR A 113 -3.03 -5.41 21.65
C TYR A 113 -4.39 -5.55 20.91
N ASP A 114 -4.39 -5.81 19.59
CA ASP A 114 -5.03 -7.00 18.95
C ASP A 114 -4.79 -7.07 17.42
N LEU A 115 -3.60 -7.49 16.97
CA LEU A 115 -3.23 -7.54 15.54
C LEU A 115 -4.00 -8.55 14.68
N TRP A 116 -4.86 -9.37 15.28
CA TRP A 116 -5.57 -10.44 14.59
C TRP A 116 -7.04 -10.15 14.34
N GLN A 117 -7.57 -9.03 14.83
CA GLN A 117 -8.88 -8.57 14.35
C GLN A 117 -8.69 -7.82 13.04
N ASP A 118 -9.30 -8.35 11.97
CA ASP A 118 -9.37 -7.86 10.57
C ASP A 118 -9.90 -6.38 10.41
N ARG A 119 -9.80 -5.51 11.43
CA ARG A 119 -10.37 -4.15 11.46
C ARG A 119 -9.75 -3.18 10.47
N LEU A 120 -8.56 -3.46 9.94
CA LEU A 120 -7.92 -2.57 8.95
C LEU A 120 -8.76 -2.44 7.67
N TRP A 121 -9.49 -3.49 7.28
CA TRP A 121 -10.37 -3.48 6.12
C TRP A 121 -11.64 -2.63 6.34
N ASP A 122 -12.00 -2.30 7.58
CA ASP A 122 -13.12 -1.39 7.88
C ASP A 122 -12.80 0.07 7.50
N TYR A 123 -11.51 0.40 7.32
CA TYR A 123 -11.04 1.74 6.97
C TYR A 123 -10.91 1.98 5.45
N ILE A 124 -11.39 1.06 4.60
CA ILE A 124 -11.28 1.07 3.12
C ILE A 124 -12.64 1.22 2.40
#